data_AF-A0A1M3ICP2-F1
#
_entry.id   AF-A0A1M3ICP2-F1
#
_cell.length_a   1.000
_cell.length_b   1.000
_cell.length_c   1.000
_cell.angle_alpha   90.00
_cell.angle_beta   90.00
_cell.angle_gamma   90.00
#
_symmetry.space_group_name_H-M   'P 1'
#
loop_
_entity.id
_entity.type
_entity.pdbx_description
1 polymer ?
#
loop_
_entity_poly.entity_id
_entity_poly.type
_entity_poly.pdbx_seq_one_letter_code
_entity_poly.pdbx_strand_id
1 'polypeptide(L)'
;MQKLKITIWFFLAAIAGTLLHECGHYAAGILLGGSPVIRYRSTVFGGASGDFIFTLGGPLQTIVTGALGFIGLMWTARKETIDAYRTKHLLWVVLTFFWSREVLRALLCMLPYETGWPADESKLLNALNVPLHIGYIALLIVFGALLLYVTLSVVKEHRKELVIYGVAGSIIGWVAWMYWLGPLLLP
;
A
#
# COMPACT_ATOMS: atom_id res chain seq x y z
N MET A 1 0.69 18.16 19.64
CA MET A 1 1.52 18.14 18.41
C MET A 1 1.90 16.72 17.96
N GLN A 2 2.33 15.83 18.87
CA GLN A 2 2.79 14.49 18.49
C GLN A 2 1.71 13.56 17.85
N LYS A 3 0.47 13.63 18.33
CA LYS A 3 -0.67 12.90 17.73
C LYS A 3 -0.94 13.33 16.28
N LEU A 4 -0.99 14.65 16.07
CA LEU A 4 -1.17 15.25 14.74
C LEU A 4 -0.06 14.82 13.78
N LYS A 5 1.18 14.67 14.28
CA LYS A 5 2.29 14.17 13.48
C LYS A 5 2.02 12.77 12.93
N ILE A 6 1.54 11.82 13.72
CA ILE A 6 1.19 10.48 13.22
C ILE A 6 0.16 10.59 12.09
N THR A 7 -0.92 11.36 12.32
CA THR A 7 -1.95 11.58 11.30
C THR A 7 -1.38 12.16 10.01
N ILE A 8 -0.53 13.18 10.08
CA ILE A 8 0.10 13.81 8.91
C ILE A 8 0.97 12.81 8.15
N TRP A 9 1.77 12.01 8.85
CA TRP A 9 2.64 11.02 8.20
C TRP A 9 1.83 9.97 7.44
N PHE A 10 0.76 9.44 8.03
CA PHE A 10 -0.12 8.48 7.35
C PHE A 10 -0.95 9.11 6.23
N PHE A 11 -1.38 10.37 6.40
CA PHE A 11 -2.04 11.15 5.36
C PHE A 11 -1.15 11.29 4.11
N LEU A 12 0.09 11.74 4.30
CA LEU A 12 1.06 11.90 3.21
C LEU A 12 1.42 10.55 2.60
N ALA A 13 1.58 9.52 3.42
CA ALA A 13 1.90 8.18 2.94
C ALA A 13 0.78 7.54 2.11
N ALA A 14 -0.50 7.80 2.43
CA ALA A 14 -1.61 7.31 1.62
C ALA A 14 -1.62 7.91 0.21
N ILE A 15 -1.33 9.21 0.10
CA ILE A 15 -1.18 9.92 -1.18
C ILE A 15 0.03 9.39 -1.94
N ALA A 16 1.20 9.41 -1.29
CA ALA A 16 2.46 8.97 -1.88
C ALA A 16 2.41 7.49 -2.28
N GLY A 17 1.78 6.64 -1.49
CA GLY A 17 1.62 5.21 -1.77
C GLY A 17 0.75 4.94 -2.99
N THR A 18 -0.25 5.79 -3.26
CA THR A 18 -1.05 5.67 -4.47
C THR A 18 -0.24 6.06 -5.71
N LEU A 19 0.48 7.19 -5.65
CA LEU A 19 1.37 7.63 -6.71
C LEU A 19 2.49 6.63 -6.99
N LEU A 20 3.14 6.12 -5.95
CA LEU A 20 4.23 5.17 -6.08
C LEU A 20 3.76 3.85 -6.71
N HIS A 21 2.55 3.40 -6.41
CA HIS A 21 1.96 2.23 -7.04
C HIS A 21 1.78 2.43 -8.55
N GLU A 22 1.24 3.60 -8.97
CA GLU A 22 1.15 3.95 -10.39
C GLU A 22 2.53 4.07 -11.05
N CYS A 23 3.53 4.61 -10.34
CA CYS A 23 4.91 4.60 -10.80
C CYS A 23 5.46 3.17 -11.02
N GLY A 24 4.97 2.18 -10.25
CA GLY A 24 5.28 0.76 -10.45
C GLY A 24 4.78 0.25 -11.81
N HIS A 25 3.53 0.56 -12.15
CA HIS A 25 2.98 0.25 -13.48
C HIS A 25 3.72 1.01 -14.60
N TYR A 26 4.05 2.28 -14.36
CA TYR A 26 4.82 3.07 -15.31
C TYR A 26 6.20 2.45 -15.58
N ALA A 27 6.94 2.07 -14.53
CA ALA A 27 8.22 1.39 -14.68
C ALA A 27 8.09 0.07 -15.45
N ALA A 28 7.06 -0.72 -15.13
CA ALA A 28 6.79 -1.96 -15.85
C ALA A 28 6.48 -1.74 -17.34
N GLY A 29 5.70 -0.71 -17.68
CA GLY A 29 5.42 -0.35 -19.08
C GLY A 29 6.65 0.10 -19.87
N ILE A 30 7.58 0.82 -19.22
CA ILE A 30 8.87 1.18 -19.82
C ILE A 30 9.73 -0.08 -20.06
N LEU A 31 9.77 -1.01 -19.10
CA LEU A 31 10.50 -2.28 -19.25
C LEU A 31 9.96 -3.16 -20.40
N LEU A 32 8.67 -3.06 -20.68
CA LEU A 32 8.02 -3.71 -21.82
C LEU A 32 8.24 -2.96 -23.15
N GLY A 33 9.00 -1.86 -23.15
CA GLY A 33 9.37 -1.12 -24.35
C GLY A 33 8.29 -0.18 -24.89
N GLY A 34 7.25 0.12 -24.11
CA GLY A 34 6.22 1.08 -24.53
C GLY A 34 6.36 2.46 -23.89
N SER A 35 5.33 3.29 -24.06
CA SER A 35 5.26 4.66 -23.55
C SER A 35 4.07 4.82 -22.61
N PRO A 36 4.16 4.29 -21.37
CA PRO A 36 3.08 4.40 -20.39
C PRO A 36 2.83 5.86 -20.00
N VAL A 37 1.59 6.19 -19.66
CA VAL A 37 1.20 7.52 -19.17
C VAL A 37 0.43 7.37 -17.88
N ILE A 38 0.90 8.02 -16.82
CA ILE A 38 0.18 8.10 -15.54
C ILE A 38 -1.00 9.06 -15.72
N ARG A 39 -2.20 8.57 -15.45
CA ARG A 39 -3.44 9.34 -15.42
C ARG A 39 -4.04 9.28 -14.03
N TYR A 40 -5.05 10.11 -13.81
CA TYR A 40 -5.82 9.99 -12.58
C TYR A 40 -6.40 8.57 -12.41
N ARG A 41 -6.09 7.93 -11.26
CA ARG A 41 -6.48 6.57 -10.85
C ARG A 41 -5.95 5.40 -11.69
N SER A 42 -5.14 5.63 -12.72
CA SER A 42 -4.65 4.53 -13.55
C SER A 42 -3.41 4.93 -14.34
N THR A 43 -2.59 3.94 -14.64
CA THR A 43 -1.53 4.06 -15.63
C THR A 43 -1.99 3.38 -16.91
N VAL A 44 -1.97 4.11 -18.03
CA VAL A 44 -2.38 3.59 -19.33
C VAL A 44 -1.14 3.18 -20.12
N PHE A 45 -1.19 1.98 -20.69
CA PHE A 45 -0.17 1.43 -21.56
C PHE A 45 -0.80 1.07 -22.91
N GLY A 46 -0.16 1.47 -24.01
CA GLY A 46 -0.67 1.26 -25.38
C GLY A 46 -0.48 -0.18 -25.91
N GLY A 47 0.24 -1.05 -25.19
CA GLY A 47 0.25 -2.49 -25.45
C GLY A 47 -0.95 -3.19 -24.80
N ALA A 48 -0.99 -4.52 -24.85
CA ALA A 48 -2.08 -5.27 -24.23
C ALA A 48 -2.13 -4.96 -22.72
N SER A 49 -3.19 -4.28 -22.28
CA SER A 49 -3.47 -3.95 -20.87
C SER A 49 -3.74 -5.18 -19.97
N GLY A 50 -3.42 -6.38 -20.47
CA GLY A 50 -3.42 -7.67 -19.77
C GLY A 50 -2.02 -8.28 -19.61
N ASP A 51 -0.95 -7.55 -19.94
CA ASP A 51 0.41 -8.03 -19.71
C ASP A 51 0.64 -8.22 -18.20
N PHE A 52 0.95 -9.46 -17.82
CA PHE A 52 1.18 -9.87 -16.44
C PHE A 52 2.23 -8.99 -15.75
N ILE A 53 3.31 -8.66 -16.46
CA ILE A 53 4.40 -7.82 -15.96
C ILE A 53 3.93 -6.39 -15.68
N PHE A 54 3.10 -5.82 -16.57
CA PHE A 54 2.55 -4.48 -16.38
C PHE A 54 1.65 -4.44 -15.14
N THR A 55 0.75 -5.42 -15.02
CA THR A 55 -0.18 -5.55 -13.89
C THR A 55 0.56 -5.79 -12.58
N LEU A 56 1.68 -6.53 -12.61
CA LEU A 56 2.50 -6.81 -11.43
C LEU A 56 3.22 -5.57 -10.90
N GLY A 57 3.51 -4.58 -11.75
CA GLY A 57 4.33 -3.42 -11.41
C GLY A 57 3.87 -2.66 -10.16
N GLY A 58 2.58 -2.34 -10.07
CA GLY A 58 2.01 -1.63 -8.92
C GLY A 58 2.06 -2.44 -7.62
N PRO A 59 1.44 -3.63 -7.55
CA PRO A 59 1.49 -4.48 -6.36
C PRO A 59 2.93 -4.81 -5.92
N LEU A 60 3.82 -5.10 -6.86
CA LEU A 60 5.23 -5.37 -6.56
C LEU A 60 5.91 -4.15 -5.93
N GLN A 61 5.66 -2.95 -6.43
CA GLN A 61 6.19 -1.71 -5.84
C GLN A 61 5.70 -1.52 -4.40
N THR A 62 4.41 -1.77 -4.14
CA THR A 62 3.84 -1.73 -2.78
C THR A 62 4.56 -2.72 -1.87
N ILE A 63 4.72 -3.95 -2.33
CA ILE A 63 5.35 -5.04 -1.58
C ILE A 63 6.80 -4.71 -1.24
N VAL A 64 7.57 -4.24 -2.21
CA VAL A 64 8.99 -3.86 -2.02
C VAL A 64 9.11 -2.71 -1.03
N THR A 65 8.25 -1.70 -1.12
CA THR A 65 8.29 -0.54 -0.21
C THR A 65 7.96 -0.95 1.23
N GLY A 66 6.94 -1.77 1.41
CA GLY A 66 6.62 -2.36 2.71
C GLY A 66 7.76 -3.21 3.26
N ALA A 67 8.42 -4.00 2.40
CA ALA A 67 9.56 -4.83 2.80
C ALA A 67 10.76 -3.99 3.27
N LEU A 68 11.10 -2.92 2.54
CA LEU A 68 12.17 -1.98 2.94
C LEU A 68 11.83 -1.31 4.28
N GLY A 69 10.58 -0.91 4.44
CA GLY A 69 10.04 -0.40 5.71
C GLY A 69 10.26 -1.38 6.86
N PHE A 70 9.85 -2.64 6.65
CA PHE A 70 9.91 -3.70 7.64
C PHE A 70 11.36 -4.04 8.02
N ILE A 71 12.26 -4.17 7.04
CA ILE A 71 13.68 -4.43 7.28
C ILE A 71 14.32 -3.30 8.08
N GLY A 72 14.06 -2.04 7.71
CA GLY A 72 14.57 -0.87 8.44
C GLY A 72 14.01 -0.78 9.86
N LEU A 73 12.73 -1.14 10.04
CA LEU A 73 12.10 -1.23 11.34
C LEU A 73 12.73 -2.32 12.22
N MET A 74 12.93 -3.52 11.67
CA MET A 74 13.53 -4.65 12.38
C MET A 74 14.99 -4.37 12.76
N TRP A 75 15.76 -3.71 11.90
CA TRP A 75 17.10 -3.26 12.25
C TRP A 75 17.05 -2.32 13.45
N THR A 76 16.17 -1.33 13.41
CA THR A 76 16.05 -0.34 14.48
C THR A 76 15.58 -0.98 15.79
N ALA A 77 14.62 -1.90 15.72
CA ALA A 77 14.07 -2.62 16.87
C ALA A 77 15.10 -3.52 17.59
N ARG A 78 16.19 -3.92 16.91
CA ARG A 78 17.31 -4.62 17.56
C ARG A 78 18.15 -3.72 18.46
N LYS A 79 18.13 -2.41 18.22
CA LYS A 79 18.99 -1.44 18.92
C LYS A 79 18.24 -0.66 19.99
N GLU A 80 16.95 -0.41 19.77
CA GLU A 80 16.14 0.45 20.63
C GLU A 80 14.67 0.05 20.63
N THR A 81 13.94 0.47 21.67
CA THR A 81 12.50 0.31 21.72
C THR A 81 11.83 1.24 20.71
N ILE A 82 10.88 0.69 19.95
CA ILE A 82 10.18 1.45 18.91
C ILE A 82 9.06 2.27 19.52
N ASP A 83 9.30 3.59 19.57
CA ASP A 83 8.33 4.64 19.85
C ASP A 83 7.73 5.25 18.57
N ALA A 84 6.40 5.27 18.48
CA ALA A 84 5.64 5.85 17.36
C ALA A 84 5.78 7.38 17.24
N TYR A 85 6.19 8.09 18.29
CA TYR A 85 6.37 9.55 18.22
C TYR A 85 7.75 9.96 17.69
N ARG A 86 8.74 9.08 17.69
CA ARG A 86 10.06 9.40 17.12
C ARG A 86 10.00 9.37 15.60
N THR A 87 10.47 10.43 14.93
CA THR A 87 10.33 10.60 13.46
C THR A 87 10.93 9.44 12.67
N LYS A 88 12.14 9.00 13.03
CA LYS A 88 12.81 7.88 12.36
C LYS A 88 12.04 6.58 12.47
N HIS A 89 11.51 6.28 13.66
CA HIS A 89 10.71 5.08 13.90
C HIS A 89 9.38 5.15 13.15
N LEU A 90 8.71 6.30 13.22
CA LEU A 90 7.45 6.54 12.54
C LEU A 90 7.62 6.40 11.02
N LEU A 91 8.71 6.89 10.43
CA LEU A 91 9.00 6.69 9.00
C LEU A 91 9.04 5.19 8.65
N TRP A 92 9.80 4.39 9.39
CA TRP A 92 9.89 2.95 9.15
C TRP A 92 8.56 2.22 9.33
N VAL A 93 7.80 2.61 10.36
CA VAL A 93 6.45 2.09 10.61
C VAL A 93 5.54 2.44 9.42
N VAL A 94 5.50 3.69 9.01
CA VAL A 94 4.67 4.17 7.90
C VAL A 94 5.02 3.45 6.59
N LEU A 95 6.32 3.29 6.29
CA LEU A 95 6.77 2.52 5.12
C LEU A 95 6.32 1.06 5.20
N THR A 96 6.45 0.41 6.37
CA THR A 96 5.98 -0.97 6.58
C THR A 96 4.48 -1.10 6.34
N PHE A 97 3.72 -0.09 6.76
CA PHE A 97 2.27 -0.03 6.59
C PHE A 97 1.82 0.18 5.14
N PHE A 98 2.71 0.28 4.15
CA PHE A 98 2.32 0.21 2.73
C PHE A 98 1.57 -1.09 2.41
N TRP A 99 1.92 -2.19 3.09
CA TRP A 99 1.19 -3.46 2.97
C TRP A 99 -0.28 -3.38 3.44
N SER A 100 -0.70 -2.30 4.12
CA SER A 100 -2.11 -2.12 4.45
C SER A 100 -2.99 -1.98 3.21
N ARG A 101 -2.41 -1.61 2.06
CA ARG A 101 -3.12 -1.59 0.77
C ARG A 101 -3.51 -3.00 0.34
N GLU A 102 -2.59 -3.96 0.43
CA GLU A 102 -2.86 -5.38 0.12
C GLU A 102 -3.93 -5.97 1.05
N VAL A 103 -3.84 -5.65 2.34
CA VAL A 103 -4.84 -6.05 3.33
C VAL A 103 -6.20 -5.45 3.04
N LEU A 104 -6.27 -4.14 2.80
CA LEU A 104 -7.53 -3.46 2.47
C LEU A 104 -8.14 -4.03 1.19
N ARG A 105 -7.31 -4.30 0.17
CA ARG A 105 -7.77 -4.86 -1.09
C ARG A 105 -8.34 -6.27 -0.91
N ALA A 106 -7.66 -7.10 -0.13
CA ALA A 106 -8.15 -8.43 0.19
C ALA A 106 -9.48 -8.38 0.98
N LEU A 107 -9.61 -7.48 1.96
CA LEU A 107 -10.85 -7.30 2.72
C LEU A 107 -12.00 -6.82 1.84
N LEU A 108 -11.76 -5.85 0.95
CA LEU A 108 -12.77 -5.32 0.04
C LEU A 108 -13.24 -6.40 -0.94
N CYS A 109 -12.35 -7.23 -1.47
CA CYS A 109 -12.74 -8.30 -2.40
C CYS A 109 -13.61 -9.40 -1.74
N MET A 110 -13.59 -9.51 -0.41
CA MET A 110 -14.49 -10.41 0.33
C MET A 110 -15.91 -9.85 0.47
N LEU A 111 -16.13 -8.56 0.16
CA LEU A 111 -17.46 -7.97 0.17
C LEU A 111 -18.22 -8.36 -1.11
N PRO A 112 -19.50 -8.77 -1.00
CA PRO A 112 -20.26 -9.31 -2.13
C PRO A 112 -20.51 -8.32 -3.28
N TYR A 113 -20.31 -7.01 -3.07
CA TYR A 113 -20.56 -5.95 -4.04
C TYR A 113 -19.30 -5.56 -4.86
N GLU A 114 -18.11 -5.94 -4.43
CA GLU A 114 -16.82 -5.48 -4.99
C GLU A 114 -16.16 -6.52 -5.92
N THR A 115 -16.78 -7.69 -6.11
CA THR A 115 -16.24 -8.81 -6.91
C THR A 115 -16.06 -8.48 -8.40
N GLY A 116 -16.52 -7.32 -8.87
CA GLY A 116 -16.47 -6.89 -10.28
C GLY A 116 -15.47 -5.77 -10.62
N TRP A 117 -14.76 -5.17 -9.66
CA TRP A 117 -13.76 -4.14 -10.00
C TRP A 117 -12.47 -4.78 -10.50
N PRO A 118 -11.89 -4.33 -11.64
CA PRO A 118 -10.67 -4.91 -12.19
C PRO A 118 -9.46 -4.52 -11.34
N ALA A 119 -9.27 -5.24 -10.22
CA ALA A 119 -8.08 -5.19 -9.39
C ALA A 119 -6.88 -5.76 -10.13
N ASP A 120 -5.71 -5.17 -9.89
CA ASP A 120 -4.46 -5.73 -10.39
C ASP A 120 -4.21 -7.10 -9.75
N GLU A 121 -4.56 -7.28 -8.49
CA GLU A 121 -4.47 -8.57 -7.78
C GLU A 121 -5.41 -9.62 -8.40
N SER A 122 -6.66 -9.26 -8.76
CA SER A 122 -7.58 -10.17 -9.43
C SER A 122 -7.06 -10.60 -10.81
N LYS A 123 -6.52 -9.66 -11.58
CA LYS A 123 -5.91 -9.95 -12.89
C LYS A 123 -4.71 -10.89 -12.75
N LEU A 124 -3.84 -10.65 -11.77
CA LEU A 124 -2.68 -11.51 -11.49
C LEU A 124 -3.10 -12.92 -11.06
N LEU A 125 -4.08 -13.03 -10.16
CA LEU A 125 -4.58 -14.33 -9.69
C LEU A 125 -5.22 -15.13 -10.84
N ASN A 126 -6.01 -14.48 -11.68
CA ASN A 126 -6.58 -15.10 -12.87
C ASN A 126 -5.49 -15.54 -13.86
N ALA A 127 -4.46 -14.71 -14.09
CA ALA A 127 -3.33 -15.07 -14.95
C ALA A 127 -2.52 -16.27 -14.42
N LEU A 128 -2.47 -16.45 -13.09
CA LEU A 128 -1.83 -17.58 -12.43
C LEU A 128 -2.75 -18.80 -12.25
N ASN A 129 -4.00 -18.76 -12.73
CA ASN A 129 -5.03 -19.78 -12.52
C ASN A 129 -5.29 -20.09 -11.02
N VAL A 130 -5.12 -19.09 -10.14
CA VAL A 130 -5.40 -19.22 -8.70
C VAL A 130 -6.84 -18.76 -8.44
N PRO A 131 -7.66 -19.56 -7.73
CA PRO A 131 -9.00 -19.12 -7.36
C PRO A 131 -8.95 -17.84 -6.54
N LEU A 132 -9.69 -16.80 -6.97
CA LEU A 132 -9.64 -15.46 -6.39
C LEU A 132 -9.76 -15.46 -4.86
N HIS A 133 -10.73 -16.21 -4.33
CA HIS A 133 -10.95 -16.33 -2.89
C HIS A 133 -9.72 -16.87 -2.14
N ILE A 134 -9.05 -17.90 -2.68
CA ILE A 134 -7.84 -18.46 -2.06
C ILE A 134 -6.71 -17.43 -2.09
N GLY A 135 -6.53 -16.77 -3.24
CA GLY A 135 -5.50 -15.74 -3.39
C GLY A 135 -5.67 -14.59 -2.40
N TYR A 136 -6.88 -14.03 -2.29
CA TYR A 136 -7.15 -12.94 -1.35
C TYR A 136 -7.08 -13.37 0.12
N ILE A 137 -7.51 -14.59 0.47
CA ILE A 137 -7.31 -15.14 1.82
C ILE A 137 -5.81 -15.25 2.13
N ALA A 138 -5.00 -15.73 1.20
CA ALA A 138 -3.56 -15.84 1.39
C ALA A 138 -2.90 -14.46 1.60
N LEU A 139 -3.25 -13.47 0.78
CA LEU A 139 -2.76 -12.09 0.92
C LEU A 139 -3.16 -11.50 2.28
N LEU A 140 -4.43 -11.68 2.68
CA LEU A 140 -4.92 -11.20 3.97
C LEU A 140 -4.17 -11.84 5.14
N ILE A 141 -3.95 -13.15 5.10
CA ILE A 141 -3.24 -13.86 6.17
C ILE A 141 -1.79 -13.37 6.24
N VAL A 142 -1.08 -13.32 5.12
CA VAL A 142 0.35 -12.95 5.10
C VAL A 142 0.55 -11.50 5.54
N PHE A 143 -0.07 -10.55 4.84
CA PHE A 143 0.15 -9.13 5.13
C PHE A 143 -0.57 -8.70 6.41
N GLY A 144 -1.75 -9.27 6.71
CA GLY A 144 -2.46 -9.02 7.95
C GLY A 144 -1.67 -9.51 9.16
N ALA A 145 -1.11 -10.72 9.13
CA ALA A 145 -0.27 -11.22 10.21
C ALA A 145 1.00 -10.37 10.39
N LEU A 146 1.64 -9.94 9.31
CA LEU A 146 2.81 -9.06 9.38
C LEU A 146 2.49 -7.70 10.01
N LEU A 147 1.38 -7.05 9.61
CA LEU A 147 0.97 -5.78 10.21
C LEU A 147 0.53 -5.93 11.67
N LEU A 148 -0.14 -7.03 12.02
CA LEU A 148 -0.46 -7.35 13.41
C LEU A 148 0.80 -7.56 14.24
N TYR A 149 1.79 -8.31 13.72
CA TYR A 149 3.08 -8.50 14.38
C TYR A 149 3.79 -7.16 14.61
N VAL A 150 3.85 -6.29 13.60
CA VAL A 150 4.44 -4.96 13.73
C VAL A 150 3.73 -4.12 14.78
N THR A 151 2.40 -4.12 14.76
CA THR A 151 1.59 -3.30 15.67
C THR A 151 1.64 -3.79 17.12
N LEU A 152 1.60 -5.10 17.33
CA LEU A 152 1.47 -5.70 18.66
C LEU A 152 2.81 -6.06 19.30
N SER A 153 3.78 -6.52 18.51
CA SER A 153 5.05 -7.04 19.01
C SER A 153 6.21 -6.06 18.85
N VAL A 154 6.21 -5.25 17.80
CA VAL A 154 7.34 -4.36 17.48
C VAL A 154 7.14 -2.97 18.08
N VAL A 155 5.97 -2.36 17.86
CA VAL A 155 5.64 -1.04 18.43
C VAL A 155 5.17 -1.22 19.87
N LYS A 156 6.05 -0.92 20.83
CA LYS A 156 5.75 -1.08 22.26
C LYS A 156 5.11 0.17 22.86
N GLU A 157 5.56 1.35 22.43
CA GLU A 157 5.11 2.64 22.96
C GLU A 157 4.10 3.31 22.03
N HIS A 158 3.07 3.92 22.61
CA HIS A 158 2.02 4.68 21.90
C HIS A 158 1.31 3.92 20.75
N ARG A 159 1.20 2.60 20.89
CA ARG A 159 0.58 1.73 19.87
C ARG A 159 -0.89 2.06 19.59
N LYS A 160 -1.65 2.48 20.61
CA LYS A 160 -3.08 2.80 20.46
C LYS A 160 -3.25 4.05 19.62
N GLU A 161 -2.40 5.04 19.88
CA GLU A 161 -2.32 6.28 19.14
C GLU A 161 -1.87 6.02 17.70
N LEU A 162 -0.89 5.14 17.48
CA LEU A 162 -0.50 4.73 16.14
C LEU A 162 -1.69 4.17 15.35
N VAL A 163 -2.47 3.25 15.93
CA VAL A 163 -3.63 2.66 15.25
C VAL A 163 -4.71 3.70 14.97
N ILE A 164 -5.14 4.46 15.99
CA ILE A 164 -6.22 5.44 15.85
C ILE A 164 -5.86 6.55 14.86
N TYR A 165 -4.70 7.19 15.06
CA TYR A 165 -4.29 8.33 14.25
C TYR A 165 -3.73 7.90 12.89
N GLY A 166 -3.19 6.69 12.78
CA GLY A 166 -2.77 6.09 11.51
C GLY A 166 -3.96 5.76 10.62
N VAL A 167 -4.99 5.09 11.15
CA VAL A 167 -6.23 4.82 10.41
C VAL A 167 -6.90 6.13 9.99
N ALA A 168 -7.03 7.10 10.90
CA ALA A 168 -7.61 8.40 10.58
C ALA A 168 -6.81 9.12 9.47
N GLY A 169 -5.48 9.15 9.58
CA GLY A 169 -4.59 9.74 8.57
C GLY A 169 -4.73 9.08 7.21
N SER A 170 -4.74 7.75 7.16
CA SER A 170 -4.87 6.98 5.92
C SER A 170 -6.21 7.20 5.23
N ILE A 171 -7.33 7.21 5.97
CA ILE A 171 -8.67 7.47 5.42
C ILE A 171 -8.73 8.88 4.85
N ILE A 172 -8.30 9.88 5.62
CA ILE A 172 -8.30 11.28 5.18
C ILE A 172 -7.41 11.45 3.94
N GLY A 173 -6.24 10.81 3.92
CA GLY A 173 -5.31 10.87 2.79
C GLY A 173 -5.89 10.23 1.53
N TRP A 174 -6.52 9.06 1.66
CA TRP A 174 -7.20 8.38 0.55
C TRP A 174 -8.36 9.22 0.01
N VAL A 175 -9.22 9.78 0.87
CA VAL A 175 -10.32 10.68 0.46
C VAL A 175 -9.77 11.93 -0.23
N ALA A 176 -8.76 12.58 0.36
CA ALA A 176 -8.15 13.78 -0.22
C ALA A 176 -7.54 13.50 -1.59
N TRP A 177 -6.90 12.35 -1.77
CA TRP A 177 -6.40 11.92 -3.07
C TRP A 177 -7.52 11.68 -4.08
N MET A 178 -8.56 10.94 -3.66
CA MET A 178 -9.65 10.53 -4.54
C MET A 178 -10.64 11.64 -4.90
N TYR A 179 -10.76 12.71 -4.13
CA TYR A 179 -11.75 13.75 -4.43
C TYR A 179 -11.14 15.11 -4.72
N TRP A 180 -9.87 15.34 -4.38
CA TRP A 180 -9.29 16.68 -4.49
C TRP A 180 -7.93 16.71 -5.17
N LEU A 181 -6.90 16.12 -4.56
CA LEU A 181 -5.52 16.25 -5.05
C LEU A 181 -5.29 15.46 -6.34
N GLY A 182 -5.82 14.26 -6.45
CA GLY A 182 -5.62 13.42 -7.63
C GLY A 182 -6.19 14.05 -8.91
N PRO A 183 -7.46 14.49 -8.94
CA PRO A 183 -8.03 15.18 -10.10
C PRO A 183 -7.37 16.53 -10.42
N LEU A 184 -6.73 17.16 -9.43
CA LEU A 184 -6.05 18.45 -9.60
C LEU A 184 -4.65 18.28 -10.20
N LEU A 185 -3.92 17.24 -9.79
CA LEU A 185 -2.51 17.04 -10.13
C LEU A 185 -2.31 16.18 -11.39
N LEU A 186 -3.24 15.29 -11.70
CA LEU A 186 -3.14 14.38 -12.83
C LEU A 186 -4.27 14.66 -13.84
N PRO A 187 -3.97 14.67 -15.15
CA PRO A 187 -4.95 14.84 -16.20
C PRO A 187 -5.85 13.62 -16.41
#